data_AF-A0A660LVZ9-F1
#
_entry.id   AF-A0A660LVZ9-F1
#
_cell.length_a   1.000
_cell.length_b   1.000
_cell.length_c   1.000
_cell.angle_alpha   90.00
_cell.angle_beta   90.00
_cell.angle_gamma   90.00
#
_symmetry.space_group_name_H-M   'P 1'
#
loop_
_entity.id
_entity.type
_entity.pdbx_description
1 polymer ?
#
loop_
_entity_poly.entity_id
_entity_poly.type
_entity_poly.pdbx_seq_one_letter_code
_entity_poly.pdbx_strand_id
1 'polypeptide(L)'
;MQLAYPNDKTLPFAHIDGLAIGGMTKDAAAKKANQAYNDHTLNAAMNNSDKPTVSIKLRDIAASVDNSQRIKQYDYHWYLRLVPTSLFWHGLNYGAPPAPKFASHTDAAINEKIVAHCQVTPTNATLKVKGAQLEVQKSQLGGKCDEAKIKQSVRNIKPKLQQPTTVNVNKIDIKPAVSDDKAKLLAQKLTKHLTNGVQIKAKDKTIAVDAQTVYSWLDFVAKDKELVAILNTERTSKW
;
A
#
# COMPACT_ATOMS: atom_id res chain seq x y z
N MET A 1 10.62 45.85 18.57
CA MET A 1 11.91 46.40 19.02
C MET A 1 13.02 45.40 18.67
N GLN A 2 13.92 45.75 17.75
CA GLN A 2 14.94 44.81 17.24
C GLN A 2 16.00 44.42 18.27
N LEU A 3 16.35 45.37 19.14
CA LEU A 3 17.39 45.23 20.15
C LEU A 3 17.02 44.25 21.27
N ALA A 4 15.73 44.11 21.58
CA ALA A 4 15.21 43.25 22.65
C ALA A 4 14.67 41.91 22.13
N TYR A 5 14.93 41.56 20.86
CA TYR A 5 14.43 40.30 20.31
C TYR A 5 15.11 39.10 20.99
N PRO A 6 14.34 38.14 21.52
CA PRO A 6 14.89 37.08 22.35
C PRO A 6 15.59 36.00 21.50
N ASN A 7 16.71 35.48 22.01
CA ASN A 7 17.57 34.51 21.30
C ASN A 7 16.96 33.11 21.17
N ASP A 8 16.00 32.78 22.02
CA ASP A 8 15.32 31.48 22.04
C ASP A 8 14.19 31.39 21.01
N LYS A 9 13.87 32.49 20.30
CA LYS A 9 12.82 32.52 19.27
C LYS A 9 13.38 32.50 17.85
N THR A 10 12.63 31.88 16.96
CA THR A 10 12.84 31.93 15.52
C THR A 10 12.46 33.31 14.99
N LEU A 11 13.20 33.82 14.00
CA LEU A 11 12.98 35.15 13.43
C LEU A 11 11.54 35.35 12.93
N PRO A 12 11.01 36.59 12.97
CA PRO A 12 9.74 36.92 12.33
C PRO A 12 9.72 36.42 10.88
N PHE A 13 8.59 35.83 10.46
CA PHE A 13 8.41 35.27 9.11
C PHE A 13 9.38 34.14 8.72
N ALA A 14 10.08 33.51 9.68
CA ALA A 14 10.88 32.33 9.42
C ALA A 14 10.02 31.15 8.91
N HIS A 15 10.52 30.47 7.89
CA HIS A 15 9.94 29.25 7.35
C HIS A 15 10.97 28.12 7.31
N ILE A 16 10.50 26.89 7.49
CA ILE A 16 11.29 25.67 7.29
C ILE A 16 10.55 24.77 6.29
N ASP A 17 11.13 24.57 5.10
CA ASP A 17 10.51 23.80 4.01
C ASP A 17 9.06 24.25 3.69
N GLY A 18 8.77 25.55 3.79
CA GLY A 18 7.43 26.14 3.60
C GLY A 18 6.54 26.15 4.85
N LEU A 19 6.97 25.53 5.95
CA LEU A 19 6.26 25.56 7.23
C LEU A 19 6.58 26.85 7.98
N ALA A 20 5.56 27.68 8.23
CA ALA A 20 5.71 28.89 9.02
C ALA A 20 6.06 28.56 10.49
N ILE A 21 7.24 29.00 10.93
CA ILE A 21 7.77 28.80 12.28
C ILE A 21 8.14 30.10 12.99
N GLY A 22 7.98 31.26 12.34
CA GLY A 22 8.43 32.53 12.89
C GLY A 22 7.78 32.94 14.23
N GLY A 23 8.58 33.55 15.11
CA GLY A 23 8.16 34.02 16.44
C GLY A 23 7.93 32.92 17.49
N MET A 24 8.06 31.65 17.09
CA MET A 24 7.98 30.50 17.99
C MET A 24 9.28 30.35 18.77
N THR A 25 9.22 29.73 19.95
CA THR A 25 10.46 29.26 20.59
C THR A 25 11.11 28.19 19.70
N LYS A 26 12.44 28.12 19.67
CA LYS A 26 13.20 27.16 18.85
C LYS A 26 12.76 25.72 19.13
N ASP A 27 12.46 25.39 20.38
CA ASP A 27 11.94 24.07 20.76
C ASP A 27 10.53 23.81 20.23
N ALA A 28 9.63 24.80 20.27
CA ALA A 28 8.30 24.67 19.68
C ALA A 28 8.37 24.56 18.14
N ALA A 29 9.25 25.35 17.51
CA ALA A 29 9.50 25.26 16.07
C ALA A 29 10.04 23.87 15.68
N ALA A 30 10.98 23.31 16.46
CA ALA A 30 11.52 21.97 16.23
C ALA A 30 10.46 20.89 16.39
N LYS A 31 9.63 20.95 17.45
CA LYS A 31 8.51 20.04 17.62
C LYS A 31 7.52 20.12 16.46
N LYS A 32 7.16 21.33 16.02
CA LYS A 32 6.25 21.55 14.89
C LYS A 32 6.81 20.99 13.59
N ALA A 33 8.09 21.23 13.30
CA ALA A 33 8.77 20.70 12.12
C ALA A 33 8.88 19.16 12.16
N ASN A 34 9.29 18.59 13.28
CA ASN A 34 9.39 17.14 13.46
C ASN A 34 8.03 16.46 13.31
N GLN A 35 6.96 17.07 13.84
CA GLN A 35 5.60 16.57 13.67
C GLN A 35 5.17 16.62 12.19
N ALA A 36 5.43 17.72 11.49
CA ALA A 36 5.12 17.81 10.06
C ALA A 36 5.83 16.73 9.24
N TYR A 37 7.09 16.41 9.59
CA TYR A 37 7.82 15.30 8.98
C TYR A 37 7.28 13.93 9.37
N ASN A 38 6.87 13.73 10.62
CA ASN A 38 6.27 12.46 11.06
C ASN A 38 4.94 12.19 10.35
N ASP A 39 4.16 13.24 10.07
CA ASP A 39 2.91 13.20 9.33
C ASP A 39 3.09 13.24 7.81
N HIS A 40 4.34 13.35 7.32
CA HIS A 40 4.66 13.41 5.91
C HIS A 40 4.28 12.13 5.18
N THR A 41 3.57 12.29 4.07
CA THR A 41 3.07 11.17 3.26
C THR A 41 4.19 10.55 2.42
N LEU A 42 4.36 9.24 2.60
CA LEU A 42 5.16 8.34 1.79
C LEU A 42 4.23 7.49 0.91
N ASN A 43 4.34 7.68 -0.39
CA ASN A 43 3.61 6.95 -1.41
C ASN A 43 4.48 5.81 -1.94
N ALA A 44 3.97 4.58 -1.92
CA ALA A 44 4.56 3.46 -2.63
C ALA A 44 3.77 3.24 -3.94
N ALA A 45 4.43 3.52 -5.06
CA ALA A 45 3.86 3.31 -6.39
C ALA A 45 4.43 2.01 -6.98
N MET A 46 3.56 1.08 -7.37
CA MET A 46 3.97 -0.15 -8.02
C MET A 46 4.15 0.11 -9.53
N ASN A 47 5.25 -0.36 -10.11
CA ASN A 47 5.53 -0.29 -11.55
C ASN A 47 5.39 1.11 -12.17
N ASN A 48 5.81 2.15 -11.44
CA ASN A 48 5.70 3.56 -11.83
C ASN A 48 4.26 4.01 -12.16
N SER A 49 3.25 3.43 -11.50
CA SER A 49 1.87 3.90 -11.65
C SER A 49 1.70 5.33 -11.15
N ASP A 50 0.94 6.14 -11.87
CA ASP A 50 0.58 7.51 -11.47
C ASP A 50 -0.24 7.54 -10.16
N LYS A 51 -0.90 6.44 -9.82
CA LYS A 51 -1.66 6.28 -8.58
C LYS A 51 -0.85 5.46 -7.57
N PRO A 52 -0.63 5.98 -6.35
CA PRO A 52 0.04 5.22 -5.32
C PRO A 52 -0.79 4.00 -4.94
N THR A 53 -0.14 2.84 -4.88
CA THR A 53 -0.78 1.59 -4.43
C THR A 53 -0.96 1.60 -2.92
N VAL A 54 -0.01 2.20 -2.21
CA VAL A 54 -0.07 2.41 -0.76
C VAL A 54 0.35 3.84 -0.44
N SER A 55 -0.35 4.47 0.50
CA SER A 55 0.00 5.77 1.04
C SER A 55 0.03 5.67 2.57
N ILE A 56 1.19 5.92 3.16
CA ILE A 56 1.44 5.82 4.59
C ILE A 56 2.21 7.04 5.08
N LYS A 57 2.29 7.25 6.39
CA LYS A 57 3.09 8.33 6.96
C LYS A 57 4.49 7.84 7.33
N LEU A 58 5.48 8.74 7.40
CA LEU A 58 6.83 8.37 7.84
C LEU A 58 6.84 7.75 9.24
N ARG A 59 6.00 8.23 10.15
CA ARG A 59 5.84 7.63 11.48
C ARG A 59 5.38 6.17 11.44
N ASP A 60 4.61 5.77 10.43
CA ASP A 60 4.05 4.41 10.33
C ASP A 60 5.14 3.38 9.97
N ILE A 61 6.27 3.84 9.43
CA ILE A 61 7.48 3.04 9.19
C ILE A 61 8.59 3.33 10.21
N ALA A 62 8.26 3.99 11.32
CA ALA A 62 9.21 4.40 12.35
C ALA A 62 10.39 5.24 11.80
N ALA A 63 10.13 6.04 10.77
CA ALA A 63 11.05 7.04 10.25
C ALA A 63 10.71 8.41 10.84
N SER A 64 11.72 9.16 11.26
CA SER A 64 11.55 10.50 11.82
C SER A 64 12.66 11.44 11.34
N VAL A 65 12.37 12.73 11.30
CA VAL A 65 13.35 13.78 10.96
C VAL A 65 13.51 14.68 12.18
N ASP A 66 14.75 14.90 12.61
CA ASP A 66 15.08 15.70 13.78
C ASP A 66 15.64 17.06 13.36
N ASN A 67 14.79 18.08 13.42
CA ASN A 67 15.12 19.46 13.04
C ASN A 67 15.70 20.28 14.20
N SER A 68 15.93 19.69 15.38
CA SER A 68 16.37 20.42 16.56
C SER A 68 17.71 21.12 16.32
N GLN A 69 18.68 20.41 15.73
CA GLN A 69 19.99 20.99 15.41
C GLN A 69 19.90 22.02 14.28
N ARG A 70 19.11 21.73 13.23
CA ARG A 70 18.89 22.64 12.09
C ARG A 70 18.32 23.98 12.55
N ILE A 71 17.38 23.98 13.49
CA ILE A 71 16.77 25.21 14.01
C ILE A 71 17.70 25.94 14.98
N LYS A 72 18.48 25.20 15.79
CA LYS A 72 19.46 25.81 16.71
C LYS A 72 20.60 26.53 15.99
N GLN A 73 21.02 26.03 14.81
CA GLN A 73 22.13 26.61 14.04
C GLN A 73 21.83 27.99 13.45
N TYR A 74 20.56 28.36 13.28
CA TYR A 74 20.17 29.68 12.81
C TYR A 74 19.97 30.61 14.01
N ASP A 75 21.09 31.12 14.51
CA ASP A 75 21.14 32.05 15.63
C ASP A 75 21.12 33.50 15.15
N TYR A 76 20.29 34.34 15.77
CA TYR A 76 20.27 35.77 15.51
C TYR A 76 21.34 36.45 16.35
N HIS A 77 22.55 36.53 15.80
CA HIS A 77 23.70 37.10 16.50
C HIS A 77 23.49 38.56 16.90
N TRP A 78 24.11 38.95 18.01
CA TRP A 78 23.94 40.28 18.62
C TRP A 78 24.30 41.43 17.66
N TYR A 79 25.28 41.27 16.78
CA TYR A 79 25.71 42.32 15.85
C TYR A 79 24.65 42.60 14.77
N LEU A 80 23.83 41.59 14.41
CA LEU A 80 22.74 41.78 13.45
C LEU A 80 21.67 42.70 14.03
N ARG A 81 21.53 42.77 15.36
CA ARG A 81 20.59 43.70 16.01
C ARG A 81 20.90 45.17 15.72
N LEU A 82 22.14 45.49 15.35
CA LEU A 82 22.55 46.85 14.98
C LEU A 82 22.20 47.22 13.54
N VAL A 83 22.01 46.22 12.66
CA VAL A 83 21.67 46.45 11.25
C VAL A 83 20.17 46.65 11.13
N PRO A 84 19.66 47.83 10.75
CA PRO A 84 18.22 48.07 10.64
C PRO A 84 17.55 47.01 9.76
N THR A 85 16.32 46.64 10.15
CA THR A 85 15.45 45.66 9.47
C THR A 85 15.98 44.23 9.36
N SER A 86 17.14 43.90 9.93
CA SER A 86 17.76 42.56 9.84
C SER A 86 16.89 41.43 10.38
N LEU A 87 15.99 41.71 11.32
CA LEU A 87 14.97 40.78 11.79
C LEU A 87 14.08 40.20 10.67
N PHE A 88 13.89 40.95 9.58
CA PHE A 88 12.94 40.63 8.53
C PHE A 88 13.55 39.96 7.31
N TRP A 89 14.88 39.94 7.18
CA TRP A 89 15.57 39.35 6.03
C TRP A 89 16.68 38.35 6.40
N HIS A 90 17.23 38.42 7.61
CA HIS A 90 18.24 37.46 8.03
C HIS A 90 17.62 36.07 8.24
N GLY A 91 18.34 35.01 7.86
CA GLY A 91 17.99 33.64 8.24
C GLY A 91 16.59 33.15 7.85
N LEU A 92 15.96 33.76 6.82
CA LEU A 92 14.61 33.41 6.39
C LEU A 92 14.48 31.97 5.87
N ASN A 93 15.59 31.34 5.49
CA ASN A 93 15.65 29.98 4.96
C ASN A 93 16.56 29.10 5.81
N TYR A 94 15.97 28.16 6.54
CA TYR A 94 16.68 27.14 7.30
C TYR A 94 17.05 26.01 6.33
N GLY A 95 18.31 25.92 5.88
CA GLY A 95 18.86 25.12 4.76
C GLY A 95 18.19 23.82 4.31
N ALA A 96 18.95 22.75 4.03
CA ALA A 96 18.36 21.47 3.63
C ALA A 96 17.88 20.68 4.87
N PRO A 97 16.83 19.85 4.76
CA PRO A 97 16.43 18.98 5.86
C PRO A 97 17.49 17.92 6.17
N PRO A 98 17.63 17.53 7.44
CA PRO A 98 18.52 16.45 7.82
C PRO A 98 18.00 15.12 7.27
N ALA A 99 18.91 14.15 7.13
CA ALA A 99 18.54 12.80 6.73
C ALA A 99 17.58 12.18 7.77
N PRO A 100 16.56 11.42 7.33
CA PRO A 100 15.68 10.70 8.24
C PRO A 100 16.45 9.69 9.10
N LYS A 101 16.06 9.59 10.37
CA LYS A 101 16.49 8.54 11.30
C LYS A 101 15.46 7.41 11.25
N PHE A 102 15.96 6.17 11.22
CA PHE A 102 15.15 4.96 11.17
C PHE A 102 15.34 4.15 12.45
N ALA A 103 14.25 3.72 13.07
CA ALA A 103 14.29 2.86 14.25
C ALA A 103 14.63 1.41 13.89
N SER A 104 14.94 0.60 14.90
CA SER A 104 15.26 -0.82 14.72
C SER A 104 14.11 -1.63 14.08
N HIS A 105 12.86 -1.25 14.32
CA HIS A 105 11.67 -1.93 13.81
C HIS A 105 11.16 -1.36 12.46
N THR A 106 11.88 -0.41 11.85
CA THR A 106 11.52 0.16 10.54
C THR A 106 11.38 -0.93 9.47
N ASP A 107 12.28 -1.91 9.42
CA ASP A 107 12.24 -2.94 8.39
C ASP A 107 11.01 -3.84 8.51
N ALA A 108 10.57 -4.13 9.74
CA ALA A 108 9.34 -4.89 9.99
C ALA A 108 8.11 -4.09 9.55
N ALA A 109 8.07 -2.79 9.85
CA ALA A 109 6.99 -1.91 9.43
C ALA A 109 6.94 -1.72 7.90
N ILE A 110 8.09 -1.63 7.21
CA ILE A 110 8.16 -1.61 5.75
C ILE A 110 7.58 -2.92 5.17
N ASN A 111 7.90 -4.05 5.78
CA ASN A 111 7.39 -5.34 5.32
C ASN A 111 5.87 -5.42 5.43
N GLU A 112 5.33 -5.01 6.58
CA GLU A 112 3.89 -5.01 6.84
C GLU A 112 3.15 -4.01 5.93
N LYS A 113 3.65 -2.78 5.80
CA LYS A 113 2.92 -1.70 5.14
C LYS A 113 3.14 -1.61 3.64
N ILE A 114 4.29 -2.07 3.12
CA ILE A 114 4.64 -1.92 1.69
C ILE A 114 4.81 -3.29 1.03
N VAL A 115 5.67 -4.16 1.58
CA VAL A 115 6.03 -5.43 0.92
C VAL A 115 4.83 -6.36 0.83
N ALA A 116 4.00 -6.44 1.88
CA ALA A 116 2.80 -7.28 1.91
C ALA A 116 1.81 -6.98 0.76
N HIS A 117 1.72 -5.73 0.31
CA HIS A 117 0.85 -5.33 -0.80
C HIS A 117 1.37 -5.73 -2.18
N CYS A 118 2.67 -6.01 -2.27
CA CYS A 118 3.30 -6.42 -3.50
C CYS A 118 3.55 -7.93 -3.55
N GLN A 119 3.87 -8.55 -2.42
CA GLN A 119 4.11 -9.98 -2.27
C GLN A 119 2.79 -10.74 -2.08
N VAL A 120 1.98 -10.80 -3.14
CA VAL A 120 0.64 -11.41 -3.08
C VAL A 120 0.64 -12.71 -3.87
N THR A 121 0.10 -13.79 -3.31
CA THR A 121 -0.08 -15.04 -4.05
C THR A 121 -1.20 -14.90 -5.07
N PRO A 122 -1.03 -15.36 -6.32
CA PRO A 122 -2.10 -15.30 -7.32
C PRO A 122 -3.28 -16.16 -6.88
N THR A 123 -4.50 -15.66 -7.14
CA THR A 123 -5.74 -16.41 -6.88
C THR A 123 -6.28 -16.93 -8.19
N ASN A 124 -6.49 -18.26 -8.27
CA ASN A 124 -7.03 -18.92 -9.46
C ASN A 124 -8.50 -18.54 -9.71
N ALA A 125 -8.91 -18.51 -10.97
CA ALA A 125 -10.33 -18.43 -11.30
C ALA A 125 -11.02 -19.72 -10.87
N THR A 126 -12.24 -19.61 -10.37
CA THR A 126 -13.08 -20.76 -10.00
C THR A 126 -14.52 -20.53 -10.44
N LEU A 127 -15.38 -21.52 -10.24
CA LEU A 127 -16.80 -21.43 -10.53
C LEU A 127 -17.60 -21.49 -9.23
N LYS A 128 -18.65 -20.68 -9.16
CA LYS A 128 -19.63 -20.72 -8.08
C LYS A 128 -21.02 -20.96 -8.65
N VAL A 129 -21.77 -21.85 -8.01
CA VAL A 129 -23.16 -22.12 -8.38
C VAL A 129 -24.04 -20.98 -7.85
N LYS A 130 -24.90 -20.44 -8.72
CA LYS A 130 -25.89 -19.41 -8.38
C LYS A 130 -27.21 -19.76 -9.05
N GLY A 131 -28.09 -20.40 -8.30
CA GLY A 131 -29.32 -20.99 -8.85
C GLY A 131 -28.98 -22.04 -9.91
N ALA A 132 -29.53 -21.89 -11.11
CA ALA A 132 -29.30 -22.80 -12.25
C ALA A 132 -28.08 -22.42 -13.13
N GLN A 133 -27.22 -21.49 -12.68
CA GLN A 133 -26.08 -21.00 -13.47
C GLN A 133 -24.74 -21.12 -12.73
N LEU A 134 -23.67 -21.26 -13.51
CA LEU A 134 -22.29 -21.23 -13.03
C LEU A 134 -21.72 -19.82 -13.27
N GLU A 135 -21.38 -19.12 -12.19
CA GLU A 135 -20.75 -17.80 -12.23
C GLU A 135 -19.23 -17.94 -12.10
N VAL A 136 -18.47 -17.29 -12.99
CA VAL A 136 -17.02 -17.27 -12.93
C VAL A 136 -16.57 -16.32 -11.83
N GLN A 137 -15.91 -16.86 -10.82
CA GLN A 137 -15.11 -16.07 -9.90
C GLN A 137 -13.78 -15.75 -10.58
N LYS A 138 -13.57 -14.46 -10.83
CA LYS A 138 -12.38 -13.97 -11.54
C LYS A 138 -11.11 -14.29 -10.76
N SER A 139 -10.09 -14.65 -11.51
CA SER A 139 -8.73 -14.79 -11.02
C SER A 139 -8.14 -13.43 -10.66
N GLN A 140 -7.17 -13.44 -9.75
CA GLN A 140 -6.41 -12.26 -9.36
C GLN A 140 -4.92 -12.50 -9.58
N LEU A 141 -4.25 -11.52 -10.16
CA LEU A 141 -2.79 -11.55 -10.33
C LEU A 141 -2.11 -11.51 -8.97
N GLY A 142 -1.11 -12.37 -8.81
CA GLY A 142 -0.17 -12.28 -7.71
C GLY A 142 0.91 -11.25 -8.02
N GLY A 143 1.86 -11.12 -7.10
CA GLY A 143 3.01 -10.25 -7.24
C GLY A 143 4.20 -10.73 -6.43
N LYS A 144 5.39 -10.38 -6.91
CA LYS A 144 6.64 -10.51 -6.18
C LYS A 144 7.46 -9.24 -6.36
N CYS A 145 8.11 -8.80 -5.29
CA CYS A 145 9.07 -7.70 -5.31
C CYS A 145 10.36 -8.08 -4.60
N ASP A 146 11.34 -7.22 -4.81
CA ASP A 146 12.62 -7.25 -4.13
C ASP A 146 12.54 -6.43 -2.83
N GLU A 147 12.34 -7.11 -1.70
CA GLU A 147 12.26 -6.52 -0.36
C GLU A 147 13.49 -5.68 -0.04
N ALA A 148 14.69 -6.13 -0.41
CA ALA A 148 15.94 -5.43 -0.12
C ALA A 148 15.99 -4.09 -0.86
N LYS A 149 15.59 -4.06 -2.14
CA LYS A 149 15.50 -2.82 -2.92
C LYS A 149 14.45 -1.87 -2.37
N ILE A 150 13.32 -2.36 -1.89
CA ILE A 150 12.28 -1.53 -1.26
C ILE A 150 12.86 -0.86 -0.02
N LYS A 151 13.44 -1.65 0.90
CA LYS A 151 14.06 -1.12 2.13
C LYS A 151 15.16 -0.11 1.83
N GLN A 152 16.01 -0.39 0.86
CA GLN A 152 17.07 0.54 0.43
C GLN A 152 16.48 1.84 -0.12
N SER A 153 15.43 1.76 -0.96
CA SER A 153 14.76 2.93 -1.53
C SER A 153 14.11 3.78 -0.44
N VAL A 154 13.46 3.16 0.54
CA VAL A 154 12.90 3.86 1.71
C VAL A 154 13.99 4.52 2.55
N ARG A 155 15.14 3.87 2.75
CA ARG A 155 16.26 4.45 3.52
C ARG A 155 16.93 5.64 2.83
N ASN A 156 16.85 5.70 1.50
CA ASN A 156 17.43 6.77 0.69
C ASN A 156 16.50 7.96 0.45
N ILE A 157 15.29 7.96 1.03
CA ILE A 157 14.34 9.05 0.84
C ILE A 157 14.87 10.37 1.41
N LYS A 158 14.56 11.46 0.71
CA LYS A 158 14.80 12.83 1.15
C LYS A 158 13.46 13.57 1.17
N PRO A 159 12.69 13.48 2.26
CA PRO A 159 11.35 14.02 2.31
C PRO A 159 11.36 15.54 2.21
N LYS A 160 10.43 16.09 1.43
CA LYS A 160 10.22 17.54 1.27
C LYS A 160 8.79 17.85 1.67
N LEU A 161 8.57 18.64 2.72
CA LEU A 161 7.22 18.86 3.29
C LEU A 161 6.19 19.40 2.27
N GLN A 162 6.64 20.07 1.21
CA GLN A 162 5.77 20.66 0.19
C GLN A 162 5.18 19.64 -0.79
N GLN A 163 5.72 18.41 -0.85
CA GLN A 163 5.27 17.39 -1.79
C GLN A 163 5.41 15.97 -1.23
N PRO A 164 4.42 15.08 -1.43
CA PRO A 164 4.54 13.68 -1.02
C PRO A 164 5.83 13.05 -1.56
N THR A 165 6.42 12.13 -0.79
CA THR A 165 7.59 11.38 -1.24
C THR A 165 7.12 10.08 -1.87
N THR A 166 7.55 9.80 -3.09
CA THR A 166 7.20 8.56 -3.80
C THR A 166 8.40 7.62 -3.84
N VAL A 167 8.17 6.37 -3.44
CA VAL A 167 9.08 5.25 -3.64
C VAL A 167 8.48 4.34 -4.70
N ASN A 168 9.25 4.11 -5.76
CA ASN A 168 8.84 3.20 -6.84
C ASN A 168 9.23 1.77 -6.47
N VAL A 169 8.24 0.89 -6.48
CA VAL A 169 8.39 -0.53 -6.20
C VAL A 169 8.21 -1.30 -7.51
N ASN A 170 9.24 -2.03 -7.92
CA ASN A 170 9.14 -2.92 -9.06
C ASN A 170 8.42 -4.21 -8.63
N LYS A 171 7.20 -4.41 -9.14
CA LYS A 171 6.35 -5.57 -8.87
C LYS A 171 6.32 -6.45 -10.12
N ILE A 172 6.82 -7.67 -10.00
CA ILE A 172 6.70 -8.69 -11.03
C ILE A 172 5.35 -9.38 -10.85
N ASP A 173 4.43 -9.19 -11.79
CA ASP A 173 3.11 -9.82 -11.74
C ASP A 173 3.21 -11.31 -12.04
N ILE A 174 2.57 -12.12 -11.18
CA ILE A 174 2.51 -13.57 -11.32
C ILE A 174 1.11 -13.95 -11.77
N LYS A 175 1.01 -14.57 -12.94
CA LYS A 175 -0.28 -15.02 -13.47
C LYS A 175 -0.82 -16.22 -12.67
N PRO A 176 -2.13 -16.29 -12.43
CA PRO A 176 -2.78 -17.46 -11.85
C PRO A 176 -2.63 -18.67 -12.79
N ALA A 177 -2.60 -19.87 -12.21
CA ALA A 177 -2.50 -21.11 -12.97
C ALA A 177 -3.76 -21.38 -13.80
N VAL A 178 -4.92 -21.03 -13.23
CA VAL A 178 -6.23 -21.08 -13.89
C VAL A 178 -6.71 -19.66 -14.17
N SER A 179 -6.86 -19.33 -15.45
CA SER A 179 -7.40 -18.05 -15.91
C SER A 179 -8.92 -18.03 -15.98
N ASP A 180 -9.49 -16.83 -16.05
CA ASP A 180 -10.93 -16.60 -16.24
C ASP A 180 -11.47 -17.33 -17.48
N ASP A 181 -10.70 -17.35 -18.57
CA ASP A 181 -11.08 -18.03 -19.82
C ASP A 181 -11.20 -19.54 -19.63
N LYS A 182 -10.29 -20.16 -18.86
CA LYS A 182 -10.36 -21.59 -18.55
C LYS A 182 -11.58 -21.91 -17.69
N ALA A 183 -11.87 -21.08 -16.69
CA ALA A 183 -13.06 -21.23 -15.87
C ALA A 183 -14.35 -21.06 -16.70
N LYS A 184 -14.40 -20.06 -17.58
CA LYS A 184 -15.53 -19.81 -18.47
C LYS A 184 -15.75 -20.97 -19.46
N LEU A 185 -14.68 -21.52 -20.01
CA LEU A 185 -14.74 -22.67 -20.91
C LEU A 185 -15.29 -23.92 -20.19
N LEU A 186 -14.89 -24.16 -18.94
CA LEU A 186 -15.47 -25.23 -18.12
C LEU A 186 -16.95 -24.98 -17.83
N ALA A 187 -17.33 -23.76 -17.45
CA ALA A 187 -18.73 -23.40 -17.20
C ALA A 187 -19.59 -23.65 -18.44
N GLN A 188 -19.14 -23.22 -19.62
CA GLN A 188 -19.85 -23.44 -20.88
C GLN A 188 -20.00 -24.92 -21.22
N LYS A 189 -18.95 -25.72 -21.01
CA LYS A 189 -19.03 -27.19 -21.17
C LYS A 189 -20.07 -27.79 -20.24
N LEU A 190 -20.01 -27.47 -18.94
CA LEU A 190 -20.92 -28.00 -17.93
C LEU A 190 -22.36 -27.54 -18.17
N THR A 191 -22.59 -26.30 -18.58
CA THR A 191 -23.91 -25.82 -19.00
C THR A 191 -24.40 -26.62 -20.19
N LYS A 192 -23.63 -26.69 -21.29
CA LYS A 192 -24.05 -27.42 -22.50
C LYS A 192 -24.39 -28.90 -22.23
N HIS A 193 -23.61 -29.57 -21.38
CA HIS A 193 -23.82 -31.00 -21.08
C HIS A 193 -24.92 -31.26 -20.05
N LEU A 194 -25.19 -30.31 -19.15
CA LEU A 194 -26.14 -30.50 -18.04
C LEU A 194 -27.44 -29.72 -18.22
N THR A 195 -27.62 -28.93 -19.30
CA THR A 195 -28.86 -28.14 -19.57
C THR A 195 -30.13 -28.98 -19.41
N ASN A 196 -30.12 -30.24 -19.84
CA ASN A 196 -31.29 -31.11 -19.82
C ASN A 196 -31.36 -31.99 -18.56
N GLY A 197 -30.52 -31.73 -17.57
CA GLY A 197 -30.33 -32.62 -16.42
C GLY A 197 -29.62 -33.92 -16.77
N VAL A 198 -29.57 -34.83 -15.81
CA VAL A 198 -28.95 -36.16 -15.95
C VAL A 198 -29.97 -37.22 -15.55
N GLN A 199 -30.06 -38.30 -16.31
CA GLN A 199 -30.82 -39.47 -15.93
C GLN A 199 -29.92 -40.46 -15.22
N ILE A 200 -30.24 -40.78 -13.97
CA ILE A 200 -29.51 -41.75 -13.16
C ILE A 200 -30.36 -43.02 -13.09
N LYS A 201 -29.80 -44.14 -13.55
CA LYS A 201 -30.43 -45.45 -13.45
C LYS A 201 -29.91 -46.15 -12.20
N ALA A 202 -30.80 -46.42 -11.24
CA ALA A 202 -30.52 -47.20 -10.04
C ALA A 202 -31.44 -48.42 -10.01
N LYS A 203 -30.87 -49.61 -10.24
CA LYS A 203 -31.61 -50.87 -10.46
C LYS A 203 -32.65 -50.72 -11.58
N ASP A 204 -33.95 -50.85 -11.27
CA ASP A 204 -35.06 -50.80 -12.22
C ASP A 204 -35.73 -49.42 -12.31
N LYS A 205 -35.21 -48.40 -11.60
CA LYS A 205 -35.76 -47.04 -11.61
C LYS A 205 -34.80 -46.06 -12.26
N THR A 206 -35.33 -45.25 -13.17
CA THR A 206 -34.65 -44.10 -13.76
C THR A 206 -35.15 -42.84 -13.08
N ILE A 207 -34.25 -42.07 -12.49
CA ILE A 207 -34.55 -40.79 -11.83
C ILE A 207 -33.94 -39.68 -12.68
N ALA A 208 -34.76 -38.70 -13.06
CA ALA A 208 -34.29 -37.48 -13.69
C ALA A 208 -33.83 -36.49 -12.61
N VAL A 209 -32.59 -36.03 -12.71
CA VAL A 209 -32.01 -35.01 -11.82
C VAL A 209 -31.79 -33.76 -12.64
N ASP A 210 -32.31 -32.63 -12.16
CA ASP A 210 -32.15 -31.34 -12.84
C ASP A 210 -30.69 -30.82 -12.74
N ALA A 211 -30.36 -29.89 -13.64
CA ALA A 211 -29.02 -29.32 -13.74
C ALA A 211 -28.55 -28.64 -12.44
N GLN A 212 -29.46 -27.96 -11.73
CA GLN A 212 -29.14 -27.21 -10.52
C GLN A 212 -28.76 -28.17 -9.38
N THR A 213 -29.49 -29.27 -9.24
CA THR A 213 -29.16 -30.32 -8.29
C THR A 213 -27.79 -30.93 -8.60
N VAL A 214 -27.49 -31.23 -9.87
CA VAL A 214 -26.16 -31.73 -10.27
C VAL A 214 -25.06 -30.72 -9.98
N TYR A 215 -25.26 -29.43 -10.25
CA TYR A 215 -24.27 -28.40 -9.92
C TYR A 215 -23.98 -28.30 -8.42
N SER A 216 -25.00 -28.50 -7.58
CA SER A 216 -24.82 -28.47 -6.12
C SER A 216 -23.87 -29.55 -5.61
N TRP A 217 -23.70 -30.64 -6.37
CA TRP A 217 -22.81 -31.74 -6.04
C TRP A 217 -21.38 -31.52 -6.51
N LEU A 218 -21.11 -30.52 -7.34
CA LEU A 218 -19.78 -30.30 -7.87
C LEU A 218 -18.94 -29.41 -6.94
N ASP A 219 -17.69 -29.81 -6.77
CA ASP A 219 -16.61 -28.96 -6.28
C ASP A 219 -15.66 -28.62 -7.42
N PHE A 220 -15.18 -27.38 -7.44
CA PHE A 220 -14.28 -26.89 -8.47
C PHE A 220 -12.89 -26.73 -7.88
N VAL A 221 -11.97 -27.60 -8.28
CA VAL A 221 -10.59 -27.62 -7.78
C VAL A 221 -9.61 -27.36 -8.92
N ALA A 222 -8.56 -26.62 -8.61
CA ALA A 222 -7.46 -26.40 -9.55
C ALA A 222 -6.51 -27.61 -9.50
N LYS A 223 -6.35 -28.32 -10.62
CA LYS A 223 -5.43 -29.45 -10.75
C LYS A 223 -4.66 -29.30 -12.06
N ASP A 224 -3.33 -29.47 -12.02
CA ASP A 224 -2.45 -29.42 -13.20
C ASP A 224 -2.60 -28.15 -14.06
N LYS A 225 -2.84 -27.00 -13.42
CA LYS A 225 -3.12 -25.69 -14.07
C LYS A 225 -4.43 -25.64 -14.86
N GLU A 226 -5.36 -26.54 -14.57
CA GLU A 226 -6.72 -26.54 -15.09
C GLU A 226 -7.73 -26.49 -13.94
N LEU A 227 -8.94 -26.04 -14.26
CA LEU A 227 -10.07 -26.16 -13.35
C LEU A 227 -10.80 -27.45 -13.68
N VAL A 228 -10.99 -28.31 -12.69
CA VAL A 228 -11.74 -29.56 -12.84
C VAL A 228 -12.92 -29.56 -11.88
N ALA A 229 -14.05 -30.10 -12.35
CA ALA A 229 -15.22 -30.35 -11.52
C ALA A 229 -15.12 -31.78 -10.97
N ILE A 230 -15.20 -31.92 -9.65
CA ILE A 230 -15.23 -33.20 -8.96
C ILE A 230 -16.57 -33.36 -8.24
N LEU A 231 -17.06 -34.60 -8.13
CA LEU A 231 -18.27 -34.88 -7.36
C LEU A 231 -17.94 -34.89 -5.87
N ASN A 232 -18.71 -34.13 -5.10
CA ASN A 232 -18.66 -34.13 -3.65
C ASN A 232 -19.47 -35.32 -3.12
N THR A 233 -18.76 -36.34 -2.64
CA THR A 233 -19.35 -37.61 -2.19
C THR A 233 -20.32 -37.43 -1.01
N GLU A 234 -20.05 -36.49 -0.11
CA GLU A 234 -20.94 -36.19 1.03
C GLU A 234 -22.28 -35.61 0.56
N ARG A 235 -22.28 -34.68 -0.40
CA ARG A 235 -23.50 -34.09 -0.95
C ARG A 235 -24.28 -35.07 -1.80
N THR A 236 -23.59 -35.89 -2.60
CA THR A 236 -24.25 -36.91 -3.42
C THR A 236 -24.82 -38.05 -2.59
N SER A 237 -24.24 -38.38 -1.42
CA SER A 237 -24.72 -39.47 -0.56
C SER A 237 -26.08 -39.22 0.11
N LYS A 238 -26.55 -37.97 0.09
CA LYS A 238 -27.86 -37.56 0.63
C LYS A 238 -29.01 -37.77 -0.37
N TRP A 239 -28.70 -38.26 -1.56
CA TRP A 239 -29.60 -38.53 -2.68
C TRP A 239 -29.56 -40.02 -3.03
#